data_AF-G4ZLF3-F1
#
_entry.id   AF-G4ZLF3-F1
#
_cell.length_a   1.000
_cell.length_b   1.000
_cell.length_c   1.000
_cell.angle_alpha   90.00
_cell.angle_beta   90.00
_cell.angle_gamma   90.00
#
_symmetry.space_group_name_H-M   'P 1'
#
loop_
_entity.id
_entity.type
_entity.pdbx_description
1 polymer ?
#
loop_
_entity_poly.entity_id
_entity_poly.type
_entity_poly.pdbx_seq_one_letter_code
_entity_poly.pdbx_strand_id
1 'polypeptide(L)'
;MQTTRHSFDRLLERFSTFYCIPRFRPKGGRPRKLQHHHQVLGLLLAFYVGSMQHKSLCSNFGVPPATLRRVLSGAEESMKRALAGFLPARIVWPTLARQKALARLTAARAPLLPFTWGFLDGKNYSVRLFYLSFFT
;
A
#
# COMPACT_ATOMS: atom_id res chain seq x y z
N MET A 1 1.99 4.47 -9.25
CA MET A 1 3.35 3.91 -9.09
C MET A 1 3.39 2.57 -9.81
N GLN A 2 4.12 2.45 -10.92
CA GLN A 2 4.33 1.14 -11.55
C GLN A 2 5.48 0.44 -10.80
N THR A 3 5.19 -0.64 -10.08
CA THR A 3 6.22 -1.46 -9.44
C THR A 3 6.95 -2.25 -10.53
N THR A 4 8.22 -1.92 -10.78
CA THR A 4 9.07 -2.74 -11.66
C THR A 4 9.29 -4.11 -11.03
N ARG A 5 9.55 -5.15 -11.83
CA ARG A 5 9.80 -6.52 -11.34
C ARG A 5 10.83 -6.56 -10.21
N HIS A 6 11.94 -5.85 -10.39
CA HIS A 6 13.00 -5.75 -9.39
C HIS A 6 12.54 -5.10 -8.07
N SER A 7 11.70 -4.07 -8.12
CA SER A 7 11.14 -3.45 -6.91
C SER A 7 10.19 -4.39 -6.16
N PHE A 8 9.44 -5.21 -6.90
CA PHE A 8 8.57 -6.23 -6.32
C PHE A 8 9.38 -7.32 -5.64
N ASP A 9 10.43 -7.83 -6.29
CA ASP A 9 11.28 -8.90 -5.74
C ASP A 9 11.98 -8.45 -4.45
N ARG A 10 12.51 -7.21 -4.42
CA ARG A 10 13.10 -6.61 -3.21
C ARG A 10 12.11 -6.47 -2.06
N LEU A 11 10.87 -6.09 -2.37
CA LEU A 11 9.81 -5.98 -1.38
C LEU A 11 9.39 -7.36 -0.87
N LEU A 12 9.30 -8.35 -1.77
CA LEU A 12 8.95 -9.72 -1.45
C LEU A 12 9.98 -10.38 -0.54
N GLU A 13 11.27 -10.21 -0.82
CA GLU A 13 12.35 -10.72 0.00
C GLU A 13 12.20 -10.23 1.45
N ARG A 14 12.01 -8.92 1.64
CA ARG A 14 11.85 -8.31 2.95
C ARG A 14 10.53 -8.71 3.62
N PHE A 15 9.44 -8.78 2.86
CA PHE A 15 8.14 -9.24 3.36
C PHE A 15 8.20 -10.68 3.85
N SER A 16 8.94 -11.55 3.15
CA SER A 16 9.08 -12.97 3.50
C SER A 16 9.75 -13.19 4.86
N THR A 17 10.61 -12.25 5.29
CA THR A 17 11.27 -12.29 6.60
C THR A 17 10.29 -12.07 7.76
N PHE A 18 9.18 -11.37 7.52
CA PHE A 18 8.19 -11.03 8.56
C PHE A 18 6.90 -11.83 8.48
N TYR A 19 6.54 -12.35 7.31
CA TYR A 19 5.32 -13.13 7.12
C TYR A 19 5.61 -14.64 7.13
N CYS A 20 5.25 -15.33 8.21
CA CYS A 20 5.39 -16.78 8.28
C CYS A 20 4.17 -17.49 7.66
N ILE A 21 4.41 -18.36 6.68
CA ILE A 21 3.40 -19.27 6.14
C ILE A 21 3.55 -20.62 6.85
N PRO A 22 2.57 -21.06 7.66
CA PRO A 22 2.63 -22.35 8.30
C PRO A 22 2.75 -23.45 7.24
N ARG A 23 3.78 -24.30 7.34
CA ARG A 23 3.95 -25.46 6.46
C ARG A 23 2.76 -26.39 6.61
N PHE A 24 2.25 -26.84 5.48
CA PHE A 24 1.15 -27.81 5.41
C PHE A 24 1.51 -29.07 6.21
N ARG A 25 0.60 -29.49 7.11
CA ARG A 25 0.69 -30.78 7.79
C ARG A 25 -0.20 -31.77 7.05
N PRO A 26 0.30 -32.91 6.57
CA PRO A 26 -0.50 -33.89 5.82
C PRO A 26 -1.68 -34.47 6.63
N LYS A 27 -1.63 -34.42 7.97
CA LYS A 27 -2.76 -34.79 8.85
C LYS A 27 -3.85 -33.70 8.99
N GLY A 28 -3.72 -32.57 8.31
CA GLY A 28 -4.52 -31.35 8.53
C GLY A 28 -5.36 -30.91 7.33
N GLY A 29 -6.19 -31.81 6.79
CA GLY A 29 -7.25 -31.46 5.83
C GLY A 29 -6.81 -30.80 4.52
N ARG A 30 -7.72 -30.04 3.89
CA ARG A 30 -7.51 -29.43 2.56
C ARG A 30 -6.37 -28.40 2.61
N PRO A 31 -5.42 -28.42 1.65
CA PRO A 31 -4.34 -27.45 1.59
C PRO A 31 -4.87 -26.00 1.52
N ARG A 32 -4.20 -25.07 2.20
CA ARG A 32 -4.52 -23.65 2.09
C ARG A 32 -4.26 -23.19 0.66
N LYS A 33 -5.11 -22.30 0.14
CA LYS A 33 -5.00 -21.79 -1.24
C LYS A 33 -3.84 -20.82 -1.45
N LEU A 34 -3.36 -20.17 -0.39
CA LEU A 34 -2.21 -19.27 -0.42
C LEU A 34 -1.04 -19.97 0.29
N GLN A 35 -0.14 -20.54 -0.50
CA GLN A 35 0.99 -21.34 0.00
C GLN A 35 2.33 -20.61 -0.17
N HIS A 36 2.36 -19.58 -1.02
CA HIS A 36 3.57 -18.85 -1.33
C HIS A 36 3.45 -17.37 -0.94
N HIS A 37 4.56 -16.79 -0.47
CA HIS A 37 4.64 -15.38 -0.07
C HIS A 37 4.25 -14.42 -1.18
N HIS A 38 4.62 -14.71 -2.43
CA HIS A 38 4.27 -13.86 -3.58
C HIS A 38 2.76 -13.78 -3.81
N GLN A 39 2.00 -14.85 -3.50
CA GLN A 39 0.54 -14.85 -3.62
C GLN A 39 -0.10 -13.94 -2.57
N VAL A 40 0.41 -13.97 -1.34
CA VAL A 40 -0.06 -13.12 -0.24
C VAL A 40 0.29 -11.66 -0.50
N LEU A 41 1.52 -11.39 -0.95
CA LEU A 41 1.95 -10.04 -1.31
C LEU A 41 1.14 -9.50 -2.49
N GLY A 42 0.95 -10.30 -3.53
CA GLY A 42 0.13 -9.92 -4.69
C GLY A 42 -1.32 -9.63 -4.32
N LEU A 43 -1.93 -10.43 -3.44
CA LEU A 43 -3.26 -10.17 -2.89
C LEU A 43 -3.32 -8.84 -2.12
N LEU A 44 -2.33 -8.57 -1.29
CA LEU A 44 -2.26 -7.34 -0.50
C LEU A 44 -2.09 -6.11 -1.41
N LEU A 45 -1.23 -6.19 -2.42
CA LEU A 45 -1.05 -5.12 -3.40
C LEU A 45 -2.31 -4.93 -4.24
N ALA A 46 -3.00 -5.99 -4.66
CA ALA A 46 -4.28 -5.90 -5.36
C ALA A 46 -5.35 -5.21 -4.51
N PHE A 47 -5.35 -5.44 -3.19
CA PHE A 47 -6.21 -4.73 -2.24
C PHE A 47 -5.84 -3.24 -2.05
N TYR A 48 -4.57 -2.85 -2.24
CA TYR A 48 -4.15 -1.44 -2.18
C TYR A 48 -4.34 -0.69 -3.50
N VAL A 49 -4.10 -1.36 -4.63
CA VAL A 49 -4.16 -0.74 -5.97
C VAL A 49 -5.59 -0.63 -6.48
N GLY A 50 -6.45 -1.61 -6.18
CA GLY A 50 -7.82 -1.63 -6.66
C GLY A 50 -8.81 -1.13 -5.63
N SER A 51 -9.86 -0.42 -6.09
CA SER A 51 -11.14 -0.32 -5.38
C SER A 51 -11.92 -1.66 -5.44
N MET A 52 -11.20 -2.79 -5.46
CA MET A 52 -11.83 -4.10 -5.59
C MET A 52 -12.52 -4.42 -4.27
N GLN A 53 -13.84 -4.57 -4.34
CA GLN A 53 -14.62 -5.03 -3.20
C GLN A 53 -14.11 -6.42 -2.76
N HIS A 54 -14.20 -6.70 -1.46
CA HIS A 54 -13.78 -7.99 -0.88
C HIS A 54 -14.31 -9.21 -1.65
N LYS A 55 -15.51 -9.13 -2.24
CA LYS A 55 -16.11 -10.18 -3.06
C LYS A 55 -15.31 -10.49 -4.32
N SER A 56 -14.83 -9.46 -5.02
CA SER A 56 -14.01 -9.61 -6.23
C SER A 56 -12.65 -10.22 -5.91
N LEU A 57 -12.03 -9.82 -4.79
CA LEU A 57 -10.78 -10.43 -4.32
C LEU A 57 -10.97 -11.90 -3.92
N CYS A 58 -12.08 -12.23 -3.26
CA CYS A 58 -12.41 -13.63 -2.93
C CYS A 58 -12.55 -14.48 -4.20
N SER A 59 -13.19 -13.96 -5.25
CA SER A 59 -13.35 -14.67 -6.52
C SER A 59 -12.00 -14.86 -7.22
N ASN A 60 -11.24 -13.79 -7.42
CA ASN A 60 -9.99 -13.80 -8.18
C ASN A 60 -8.91 -14.70 -7.55
N PHE A 61 -8.83 -14.72 -6.22
CA PHE A 61 -7.85 -15.54 -5.49
C PHE A 61 -8.45 -16.87 -4.99
N GLY A 62 -9.75 -17.09 -5.21
CA GLY A 62 -10.49 -18.27 -4.76
C GLY A 62 -10.57 -18.43 -3.24
N VAL A 63 -10.34 -17.40 -2.44
CA VAL A 63 -10.24 -17.50 -0.97
C VAL A 63 -11.57 -17.16 -0.31
N PRO A 64 -12.06 -17.94 0.69
CA PRO A 64 -13.26 -17.58 1.44
C PRO A 64 -13.12 -16.23 2.17
N PRO A 65 -14.21 -15.44 2.33
CA PRO A 65 -14.14 -14.09 2.93
C PRO A 65 -13.49 -14.04 4.32
N ALA A 66 -13.81 -15.00 5.18
CA ALA A 66 -13.24 -15.09 6.52
C ALA A 66 -11.72 -15.36 6.49
N THR A 67 -11.26 -16.15 5.53
CA THR A 67 -9.83 -16.43 5.33
C THR A 67 -9.13 -15.21 4.72
N LEU A 68 -9.77 -14.53 3.77
CA LEU A 68 -9.25 -13.32 3.13
C LEU A 68 -8.95 -12.25 4.19
N ARG A 69 -9.91 -11.96 5.08
CA ARG A 69 -9.73 -10.93 6.13
C ARG A 69 -8.57 -11.25 7.08
N ARG A 70 -8.43 -12.52 7.48
CA ARG A 70 -7.31 -12.97 8.35
C ARG A 70 -5.96 -12.85 7.65
N VAL A 71 -5.89 -13.26 6.38
CA VAL A 71 -4.67 -13.15 5.57
C VAL A 71 -4.28 -11.69 5.37
N LEU A 72 -5.23 -10.84 5.00
CA LEU A 72 -4.99 -9.40 4.83
C LEU A 72 -4.49 -8.77 6.12
N SER A 73 -5.15 -8.99 7.26
CA SER A 73 -4.73 -8.41 8.54
C SER A 73 -3.31 -8.83 8.93
N GLY A 74 -2.95 -10.11 8.79
CA GLY A 74 -1.58 -10.56 9.08
C GLY A 74 -0.54 -10.06 8.06
N ALA A 75 -0.94 -9.97 6.79
CA ALA A 75 -0.08 -9.46 5.73
C ALA A 75 0.17 -7.95 5.89
N GLU A 76 -0.84 -7.17 6.27
CA GLU A 76 -0.70 -5.74 6.56
C GLU A 76 0.28 -5.50 7.72
N GLU A 77 0.17 -6.25 8.81
CA GLU A 77 1.11 -6.14 9.92
C GLU A 77 2.54 -6.48 9.51
N SER A 78 2.71 -7.55 8.73
CA SER A 78 4.03 -7.95 8.22
C SER A 78 4.58 -6.93 7.22
N MET A 79 3.72 -6.33 6.40
CA MET A 79 4.08 -5.26 5.46
C MET A 79 4.52 -4.00 6.21
N LYS A 80 3.82 -3.58 7.28
CA LYS A 80 4.25 -2.45 8.12
C LYS A 80 5.67 -2.64 8.64
N ARG A 81 5.99 -3.84 9.14
CA ARG A 81 7.33 -4.20 9.60
C ARG A 81 8.35 -4.24 8.47
N ALA A 82 7.98 -4.80 7.32
CA ALA A 82 8.83 -4.84 6.13
C ALA A 82 9.18 -3.43 5.64
N LEU A 83 8.23 -2.48 5.67
CA LEU A 83 8.45 -1.12 5.24
C LEU A 83 9.22 -0.26 6.27
N ALA A 84 9.24 -0.67 7.54
CA ALA A 84 10.03 0.00 8.57
C ALA A 84 11.52 0.00 8.18
N GLY A 85 12.10 1.19 8.01
CA GLY A 85 13.49 1.35 7.58
C GLY A 85 13.77 0.97 6.11
N PHE A 86 12.74 0.77 5.28
CA PHE A 86 12.93 0.50 3.85
C PHE A 86 13.03 1.82 3.07
N LEU A 87 14.28 2.28 2.85
CA LEU A 87 14.58 3.55 2.19
C LEU A 87 13.81 3.79 0.88
N PRO A 88 13.65 2.80 -0.03
CA PRO A 88 12.90 3.00 -1.28
C PRO A 88 11.41 3.28 -1.08
N ALA A 89 10.82 2.89 0.05
CA ALA A 89 9.41 3.17 0.38
C ALA A 89 9.25 4.34 1.36
N ARG A 90 10.34 5.02 1.72
CA ARG A 90 10.28 6.16 2.63
C ARG A 90 9.50 7.30 1.97
N ILE A 91 8.44 7.75 2.64
CA ILE A 91 7.74 8.97 2.27
C ILE A 91 8.69 10.14 2.56
N VAL A 92 9.11 10.84 1.50
CA VAL A 92 9.91 12.05 1.61
C VAL A 92 9.01 13.23 1.30
N TRP A 93 8.81 14.08 2.31
CA TRP A 93 8.04 15.31 2.13
C TRP A 93 8.86 16.33 1.34
N PRO A 94 8.25 17.05 0.38
CA PRO A 94 8.92 18.11 -0.35
C PRO A 94 9.34 19.25 0.60
N THR A 95 10.50 19.85 0.34
CA THR A 95 10.98 21.03 1.08
C THR A 95 10.04 22.21 0.90
N LEU A 96 10.08 23.19 1.81
CA LEU A 96 9.21 24.38 1.74
C LEU A 96 9.32 25.11 0.38
N ALA A 97 10.53 25.23 -0.16
CA ALA A 97 10.75 25.82 -1.49
C ALA A 97 10.01 25.02 -2.59
N ARG A 98 10.07 23.69 -2.52
CA ARG A 98 9.36 22.81 -3.45
C ARG A 98 7.85 22.84 -3.25
N GLN A 99 7.37 22.97 -2.02
CA GLN A 99 5.95 23.16 -1.70
C GLN A 99 5.41 24.47 -2.30
N LYS A 100 6.13 25.59 -2.13
CA LYS A 100 5.78 26.89 -2.74
C LYS A 100 5.75 26.80 -4.27
N ALA A 101 6.72 26.13 -4.88
CA ALA A 101 6.75 25.91 -6.33
C ALA A 101 5.54 25.08 -6.80
N LEU A 102 5.22 23.98 -6.10
CA LEU A 102 4.05 23.17 -6.42
C LEU A 102 2.74 23.95 -6.26
N ALA A 103 2.60 24.77 -5.21
CA ALA A 103 1.43 25.60 -5.01
C ALA A 103 1.23 26.63 -6.13
N ARG A 104 2.32 27.22 -6.64
CA ARG A 104 2.26 28.12 -7.81
C ARG A 104 1.81 27.39 -9.08
N LEU A 105 2.30 26.17 -9.30
CA LEU A 105 1.88 25.34 -10.44
C LEU A 105 0.39 24.95 -10.34
N THR A 106 -0.08 24.61 -9.13
CA THR A 106 -1.51 24.36 -8.89
C THR A 106 -2.35 25.61 -9.17
N ALA A 107 -1.95 26.78 -8.66
CA ALA A 107 -2.67 28.03 -8.89
C ALA A 107 -2.70 28.43 -10.37
N ALA A 108 -1.63 28.18 -11.12
CA ALA A 108 -1.60 28.41 -12.57
C ALA A 108 -2.62 27.53 -13.33
N ARG A 109 -2.86 26.30 -12.85
CA ARG A 109 -3.82 25.36 -13.46
C ARG A 109 -5.25 25.55 -12.95
N ALA A 110 -5.40 25.91 -11.68
CA ALA A 110 -6.67 26.09 -10.99
C ALA A 110 -6.58 27.36 -10.11
N PRO A 111 -6.88 28.54 -10.66
CA PRO A 111 -6.73 29.83 -9.97
C PRO A 111 -7.55 29.96 -8.68
N LEU A 112 -8.63 29.18 -8.56
CA LEU A 112 -9.51 29.15 -7.37
C LEU A 112 -8.89 28.41 -6.17
N LEU A 113 -7.73 27.76 -6.34
CA LEU A 113 -7.01 27.05 -5.28
C LEU A 113 -5.66 27.72 -5.00
N PRO A 114 -5.64 29.00 -4.53
CA PRO A 114 -4.40 29.68 -4.22
C PRO A 114 -3.69 28.99 -3.05
N PHE A 115 -2.35 29.03 -3.08
CA PHE A 115 -1.47 28.50 -2.03
C PHE A 115 -1.66 27.02 -1.68
N THR A 116 -2.34 26.25 -2.56
CA THR A 116 -2.68 24.86 -2.30
C THR A 116 -1.78 23.92 -3.09
N TRP A 117 -1.24 22.90 -2.43
CA TRP A 117 -0.62 21.75 -3.07
C TRP A 117 -1.03 20.49 -2.29
N GLY A 118 -1.06 19.35 -2.95
CA GLY A 118 -1.54 18.11 -2.34
C GLY A 118 -0.92 16.86 -2.94
N PHE A 119 -1.05 15.76 -2.21
CA PHE A 119 -0.70 14.42 -2.66
C PHE A 119 -1.98 13.58 -2.68
N LEU A 120 -2.25 12.92 -3.81
CA LEU A 120 -3.36 11.99 -3.94
C LEU A 120 -2.86 10.61 -3.50
N ASP A 121 -3.26 10.18 -2.31
CA ASP A 121 -3.19 8.76 -1.98
C ASP A 121 -4.46 8.09 -2.50
N GLY A 122 -4.33 6.91 -3.14
CA GLY A 122 -5.44 6.19 -3.78
C GLY A 122 -6.50 5.66 -2.80
N LYS A 123 -6.32 5.93 -1.50
CA LYS A 123 -7.28 5.66 -0.45
C LYS A 123 -7.73 6.98 0.15
N ASN A 124 -9.05 7.15 0.25
CA ASN A 124 -9.72 8.21 1.01
C ASN A 124 -9.44 8.03 2.52
N TYR A 125 -8.18 8.16 2.92
CA TYR A 125 -7.87 8.53 4.29
C TYR A 125 -8.31 9.98 4.45
N SER A 126 -8.88 10.33 5.60
CA SER A 126 -9.33 11.69 5.90
C SER A 126 -8.20 12.66 5.56
N VAL A 127 -8.37 13.40 4.46
CA VAL A 127 -7.34 14.23 3.88
C VAL A 127 -7.08 15.35 4.89
N ARG A 128 -5.94 15.29 5.58
CA ARG A 128 -5.45 16.47 6.27
C ARG A 128 -4.89 17.37 5.17
N LEU A 129 -5.72 18.28 4.67
CA LEU A 129 -5.22 19.42 3.90
C LEU A 129 -4.21 20.12 4.81
N PHE A 130 -2.94 20.03 4.45
CA PHE A 130 -1.91 20.86 5.06
C PHE A 130 -2.13 22.26 4.47
N TYR A 131 -3.03 23.03 5.08
CA TYR A 131 -3.04 24.47 4.91
C TYR A 131 -1.62 24.94 5.27
N LEU A 132 -0.92 25.56 4.33
CA LEU A 132 0.26 26.37 4.61
C LEU A 132 -0.19 27.63 5.36
N SER A 133 -0.74 27.44 6.56
CA SER A 133 -0.97 28.51 7.52
C SER A 133 0.28 28.63 8.38
N PHE A 134 1.38 29.07 7.76
CA PHE A 134 2.46 29.72 8.49
C PHE A 134 2.62 31.10 7.87
N PHE A 135 2.06 32.08 8.55
CA PHE A 135 2.32 33.50 8.36
C PHE A 135 3.83 33.73 8.31
N THR A 136 4.29 34.31 7.20
CA THR A 136 5.12 35.52 7.09
C THR A 136 5.40 35.77 5.61
#